data_AF-A0A5Z0FPD0-F1
#
_entry.id   AF-A0A5Z0FPD0-F1
#
_cell.length_a   1.000
_cell.length_b   1.000
_cell.length_c   1.000
_cell.angle_alpha   90.00
_cell.angle_beta   90.00
_cell.angle_gamma   90.00
#
_symmetry.space_group_name_H-M   'P 1'
#
loop_
_entity.id
_entity.type
_entity.pdbx_description
1 polymer ?
#
loop_
_entity_poly.entity_id
_entity_poly.type
_entity_poly.pdbx_seq_one_letter_code
_entity_poly.pdbx_strand_id
1 'polypeptide(L)'
;LIDMKHIKEANEKYILIKKAKESNIICRNALIYYYILNADNPNSQIIKYLVNRGAKFEVHDEGAYGWTPMHFWARRNNYQLLELAIKGGANVDMQTLLDPKSEYNETLLFEAVEEAETYRVTQLLIELG
;
A
#
# COMPACT_ATOMS: atom_id res chain seq x y z
N LEU A 1 5.37 -27.51 0.01
CA LEU A 1 4.97 -26.68 1.17
C LEU A 1 6.12 -25.75 1.46
N ILE A 2 6.02 -24.48 1.05
CA ILE A 2 7.07 -23.49 1.23
C ILE A 2 6.96 -22.99 2.67
N ASP A 3 8.07 -23.05 3.40
CA ASP A 3 8.17 -22.71 4.82
C ASP A 3 7.78 -21.24 5.05
N MET A 4 6.64 -21.04 5.74
CA MET A 4 6.06 -19.72 6.03
C MET A 4 6.85 -18.92 7.07
N LYS A 5 7.89 -19.51 7.68
CA LYS A 5 8.74 -18.87 8.71
C LYS A 5 9.56 -17.68 8.18
N HIS A 6 9.99 -17.72 6.92
CA HIS A 6 10.81 -16.65 6.32
C HIS A 6 10.00 -15.44 5.81
N ILE A 7 8.68 -15.56 5.76
CA ILE A 7 7.77 -14.57 5.14
C ILE A 7 7.31 -13.52 6.15
N LYS A 8 6.98 -13.92 7.38
CA LYS A 8 6.72 -12.96 8.47
C LYS A 8 7.99 -12.17 8.80
N GLU A 9 9.14 -12.86 8.82
CA GLU A 9 10.44 -12.22 8.94
C GLU A 9 10.67 -11.22 7.81
N ALA A 10 10.36 -11.50 6.55
CA ALA A 10 10.56 -10.55 5.44
C ALA A 10 9.84 -9.20 5.63
N ASN A 11 8.58 -9.17 6.06
CA ASN A 11 7.87 -7.89 6.26
C ASN A 11 8.39 -7.09 7.47
N GLU A 12 8.81 -7.76 8.55
CA GLU A 12 9.50 -7.09 9.68
C GLU A 12 10.96 -6.72 9.31
N LYS A 13 11.60 -7.50 8.45
CA LYS A 13 13.01 -7.38 8.01
C LYS A 13 13.22 -6.34 6.92
N TYR A 14 12.20 -6.04 6.12
CA TYR A 14 12.26 -5.02 5.08
C TYR A 14 11.54 -3.71 5.47
N ILE A 15 11.29 -3.50 6.76
CA ILE A 15 11.15 -2.15 7.31
C ILE A 15 12.56 -1.56 7.37
N LEU A 16 12.86 -0.65 6.44
CA LEU A 16 14.06 0.14 6.47
C LEU A 16 13.91 1.23 7.52
N ILE A 17 14.65 1.09 8.62
CA ILE A 17 14.81 2.15 9.62
C ILE A 17 15.93 3.06 9.13
N LYS A 18 15.58 4.23 8.58
CA LYS A 18 16.56 5.24 8.21
C LYS A 18 16.67 6.23 9.37
N LYS A 19 17.78 6.18 10.10
CA LYS A 19 18.15 7.27 11.01
C LYS A 19 18.59 8.43 10.14
N ALA A 20 17.86 9.54 10.16
CA ALA A 20 18.28 10.73 9.44
C ALA A 20 19.67 11.13 9.94
N LYS A 21 20.63 11.33 9.03
CA LYS A 21 22.06 11.52 9.39
C LYS A 21 22.31 12.73 10.31
N GLU A 22 21.34 13.64 10.45
CA GLU A 22 21.50 14.92 11.14
C GLU A 22 20.36 15.26 12.12
N SER A 23 19.34 14.39 12.28
CA SER A 23 18.28 14.59 13.26
C SER A 23 18.00 13.28 14.01
N ASN A 24 17.61 13.36 15.28
CA ASN A 24 17.19 12.19 16.08
C ASN A 24 15.87 11.55 15.57
N ILE A 25 15.44 11.89 14.36
CA ILE A 25 14.24 11.37 13.71
C ILE A 25 14.57 9.99 13.14
N ILE A 26 13.79 8.99 13.56
CA ILE A 26 13.85 7.62 13.10
C ILE A 26 12.67 7.44 12.13
N CYS A 27 12.93 7.40 10.81
CA CYS A 27 11.90 7.13 9.82
C CYS A 27 11.80 5.62 9.57
N ARG A 28 10.58 5.07 9.54
CA ARG A 28 10.31 3.66 9.23
C ARG A 28 9.62 3.57 7.86
N ASN A 29 10.29 2.98 6.87
CA ASN A 29 9.70 2.76 5.54
C ASN A 29 9.62 1.26 5.22
N ALA A 30 8.43 0.77 4.86
CA ALA A 30 8.31 -0.58 4.31
C ALA A 30 8.88 -0.65 2.89
N LEU A 31 9.48 -1.78 2.50
CA LEU A 31 10.02 -2.00 1.15
C LEU A 31 9.01 -1.75 0.03
N ILE A 32 7.75 -2.15 0.24
CA ILE A 32 6.68 -1.89 -0.72
C ILE A 32 6.49 -0.38 -0.95
N TYR A 33 6.65 0.41 0.12
CA TYR A 33 6.53 1.85 0.11
C TYR A 33 7.73 2.50 -0.59
N TYR A 34 8.96 2.07 -0.28
CA TYR A 34 10.15 2.52 -1.01
C TYR A 34 10.02 2.23 -2.51
N TYR A 35 9.56 1.03 -2.87
CA TYR A 35 9.38 0.65 -4.26
C TYR A 35 8.33 1.52 -4.96
N ILE A 36 7.18 1.77 -4.33
CA ILE A 36 6.09 2.57 -4.91
C ILE A 36 6.47 4.05 -5.02
N LEU A 37 7.03 4.65 -3.97
CA LEU A 37 7.35 6.07 -3.97
C LEU A 37 8.47 6.46 -4.94
N ASN A 38 9.40 5.54 -5.23
CA ASN A 38 10.55 5.82 -6.09
C ASN A 38 10.40 5.24 -7.51
N ALA A 39 9.34 4.50 -7.81
CA ALA A 39 9.10 3.97 -9.14
C ALA A 39 8.06 4.80 -9.89
N ASP A 40 8.48 5.39 -11.02
CA ASP A 40 7.57 6.08 -11.94
C ASP A 40 6.55 5.14 -12.58
N ASN A 41 6.86 3.83 -12.62
CA ASN A 41 5.93 2.77 -13.05
C ASN A 41 6.28 1.44 -12.35
N PRO A 42 5.64 1.11 -11.21
CA PRO A 42 5.93 -0.12 -10.49
C PRO A 42 5.65 -1.35 -11.36
N ASN A 43 6.67 -2.18 -11.54
CA ASN A 43 6.58 -3.42 -12.28
C ASN A 43 5.69 -4.43 -11.55
N SER A 44 4.58 -4.81 -12.19
CA SER A 44 3.60 -5.77 -11.67
C SER A 44 4.20 -7.14 -11.32
N GLN A 45 5.29 -7.56 -11.98
CA GLN A 45 5.98 -8.81 -11.64
C GLN A 45 6.73 -8.71 -10.31
N ILE A 46 7.30 -7.55 -9.99
CA ILE A 46 7.94 -7.31 -8.69
C ILE A 46 6.86 -7.30 -7.61
N ILE A 47 5.74 -6.62 -7.84
CA ILE A 47 4.60 -6.64 -6.92
C ILE A 47 4.08 -8.06 -6.72
N LYS A 48 3.83 -8.82 -7.79
CA LYS A 48 3.37 -10.21 -7.71
C LYS A 48 4.37 -11.10 -6.96
N TYR A 49 5.66 -10.92 -7.18
CA TYR A 49 6.70 -11.63 -6.41
C TYR A 49 6.59 -11.30 -4.91
N LEU A 50 6.48 -10.01 -4.56
CA LEU A 50 6.35 -9.56 -3.17
C LEU A 50 5.06 -10.10 -2.52
N VAL A 51 3.91 -10.01 -3.21
CA VAL A 51 2.62 -10.59 -2.80
C VAL A 51 2.75 -12.09 -2.52
N ASN A 52 3.33 -12.85 -3.46
CA ASN A 52 3.55 -14.29 -3.30
C ASN A 52 4.50 -14.64 -2.16
N ARG A 53 5.28 -13.66 -1.69
CA ARG A 53 6.14 -13.77 -0.50
C ARG A 53 5.49 -13.15 0.74
N GLY A 54 4.19 -12.91 0.71
CA GLY A 54 3.39 -12.44 1.84
C GLY A 54 3.51 -10.95 2.15
N ALA A 55 3.97 -10.12 1.20
CA ALA A 55 3.99 -8.67 1.39
C ALA A 55 2.61 -8.13 1.79
N LYS A 56 2.59 -7.26 2.79
CA LYS A 56 1.38 -6.61 3.31
C LYS A 56 1.27 -5.19 2.74
N PHE A 57 0.05 -4.81 2.38
CA PHE A 57 -0.28 -3.47 1.85
C PHE A 57 -0.95 -2.58 2.89
N GLU A 58 -1.20 -3.10 4.08
CA GLU A 58 -1.86 -2.46 5.22
C GLU A 58 -0.85 -1.65 6.05
N VAL A 59 0.13 -1.04 5.38
CA VAL A 59 1.16 -0.21 6.01
C VAL A 59 0.83 1.23 5.67
N HIS A 60 0.58 2.02 6.70
CA HIS A 60 0.31 3.44 6.58
C HIS A 60 1.61 4.23 6.60
N ASP A 61 1.68 5.28 5.78
CA ASP A 61 2.75 6.24 5.88
C ASP A 61 2.60 7.14 7.11
N GLU A 62 3.70 7.82 7.44
CA GLU A 62 3.72 8.86 8.48
C GLU A 62 3.35 10.24 7.87
N GLY A 63 2.76 10.24 6.68
CA GLY A 63 2.37 11.45 5.95
C GLY A 63 1.11 12.09 6.52
N ALA A 64 0.77 13.25 5.97
CA ALA A 64 -0.36 14.05 6.43
C ALA A 64 -1.73 13.40 6.21
N TYR A 65 -1.81 12.21 5.61
CA TYR A 65 -3.06 11.48 5.36
C TYR A 65 -3.01 10.02 5.84
N GLY A 66 -1.86 9.54 6.35
CA GLY A 66 -1.73 8.14 6.76
C GLY A 66 -2.09 7.16 5.65
N TRP A 67 -1.61 7.41 4.43
CA TRP A 67 -1.98 6.63 3.26
C TRP A 67 -1.27 5.28 3.22
N THR A 68 -1.94 4.28 2.66
CA THR A 68 -1.29 3.02 2.29
C THR A 68 -0.87 3.02 0.82
N PRO A 69 0.07 2.13 0.41
CA PRO A 69 0.31 1.80 -1.00
C PRO A 69 -0.91 1.77 -1.91
N MET A 70 -2.02 1.23 -1.40
CA MET A 70 -3.25 1.06 -2.18
C MET A 70 -3.96 2.39 -2.45
N HIS A 71 -3.86 3.38 -1.56
CA HIS A 71 -4.43 4.73 -1.76
C HIS A 71 -3.72 5.44 -2.92
N PHE A 72 -2.38 5.35 -2.98
CA PHE A 72 -1.61 5.88 -4.10
C PHE A 72 -2.01 5.24 -5.43
N TRP A 73 -2.30 3.94 -5.46
CA TRP A 73 -2.74 3.27 -6.67
C TRP A 73 -4.17 3.64 -7.05
N ALA A 74 -5.05 3.79 -6.06
CA ALA A 74 -6.42 4.21 -6.29
C ALA A 74 -6.45 5.59 -6.96
N ARG A 75 -5.77 6.57 -6.37
CA ARG A 75 -5.69 7.95 -6.88
C ARG A 75 -5.01 8.10 -8.24
N ARG A 76 -4.08 7.18 -8.58
CA ARG A 76 -3.35 7.18 -9.86
C ARG A 76 -3.98 6.27 -10.93
N ASN A 77 -5.17 5.74 -10.68
CA ASN A 77 -5.85 4.79 -11.56
C ASN A 77 -5.03 3.53 -11.89
N ASN A 78 -4.15 3.10 -10.98
CA ASN A 78 -3.27 1.93 -11.16
C ASN A 78 -4.01 0.62 -10.84
N TYR A 79 -5.13 0.39 -11.51
CA TYR A 79 -6.05 -0.71 -11.23
C TYR A 79 -5.39 -2.09 -11.33
N GLN A 80 -4.40 -2.32 -12.21
CA GLN A 80 -3.72 -3.63 -12.29
C GLN A 80 -2.88 -3.94 -11.05
N LEU A 81 -2.25 -2.92 -10.45
CA LEU A 81 -1.48 -3.12 -9.22
C LEU A 81 -2.42 -3.37 -8.04
N LEU A 82 -3.53 -2.63 -8.00
CA LEU A 82 -4.56 -2.79 -7.00
C LEU A 82 -5.22 -4.17 -7.07
N GLU A 83 -5.55 -4.63 -8.28
CA GLU A 83 -6.09 -5.97 -8.54
C GLU A 83 -5.12 -7.07 -8.07
N LEU A 84 -3.83 -6.94 -8.38
CA LEU A 84 -2.81 -7.89 -7.94
C LEU A 84 -2.70 -7.97 -6.42
N ALA A 85 -2.80 -6.83 -5.73
CA ALA A 85 -2.75 -6.78 -4.27
C ALA A 85 -4.02 -7.40 -3.65
N ILE A 86 -5.22 -7.04 -4.14
CA ILE A 86 -6.50 -7.57 -3.63
C ILE A 86 -6.58 -9.08 -3.86
N LYS A 87 -6.24 -9.57 -5.07
CA LYS A 87 -6.14 -11.02 -5.35
C LYS A 87 -5.05 -11.72 -4.52
N GLY A 88 -4.09 -10.94 -4.02
CA GLY A 88 -3.06 -11.35 -3.07
C GLY A 88 -3.51 -11.40 -1.60
N GLY A 89 -4.78 -11.08 -1.31
CA GLY A 89 -5.33 -11.04 0.05
C GLY A 89 -5.13 -9.71 0.77
N ALA A 90 -4.84 -8.61 0.05
CA ALA A 90 -4.92 -7.28 0.62
C ALA A 90 -6.39 -6.91 0.93
N ASN A 91 -6.61 -6.20 2.03
CA ASN A 91 -7.94 -5.70 2.38
C ASN A 91 -8.42 -4.67 1.32
N VAL A 92 -9.59 -4.90 0.73
CA VAL A 92 -10.19 -3.98 -0.26
C VAL A 92 -10.77 -2.73 0.41
N ASP A 93 -11.16 -2.84 1.68
CA ASP A 93 -11.71 -1.76 2.49
C ASP A 93 -10.64 -1.00 3.28
N MET A 94 -9.40 -0.95 2.76
CA MET A 94 -8.35 -0.17 3.41
C MET A 94 -8.78 1.28 3.56
N GLN A 95 -8.52 1.81 4.75
CA GLN A 95 -8.79 3.19 5.10
C GLN A 95 -7.50 3.96 5.27
N THR A 96 -7.57 5.28 5.18
CA THR A 96 -6.51 6.18 5.64
C THR A 96 -6.36 6.10 7.16
N LEU A 97 -5.26 6.61 7.71
CA LEU A 97 -5.06 6.68 9.16
C LEU A 97 -4.48 8.04 9.55
N LEU A 98 -5.28 9.08 9.27
CA LEU A 98 -4.92 10.47 9.56
C LEU A 98 -4.75 10.70 11.07
N ASP A 99 -5.74 10.25 11.85
CA ASP A 99 -5.74 10.27 13.30
C ASP A 99 -6.46 9.01 13.80
N PRO A 100 -5.82 8.15 14.60
CA PRO A 100 -6.46 6.95 15.17
C PRO A 100 -7.72 7.25 16.00
N LYS A 101 -7.95 8.51 16.40
CA LYS A 101 -9.12 8.98 17.13
C LYS A 101 -10.13 9.72 16.26
N SER A 102 -9.82 9.97 14.98
CA SER A 102 -10.72 10.61 14.04
C SER A 102 -11.72 9.59 13.49
N GLU A 103 -12.96 10.04 13.29
CA GLU A 103 -14.00 9.27 12.60
C GLU A 103 -13.92 9.42 11.06
N TYR A 104 -13.03 10.29 10.57
CA TYR A 104 -12.88 10.63 9.15
C TYR A 104 -11.69 9.91 8.52
N ASN A 105 -11.78 8.59 8.39
CA ASN A 105 -10.87 7.82 7.55
C ASN A 105 -11.52 7.55 6.19
N GLU A 106 -10.76 7.75 5.13
CA GLU A 106 -11.23 7.62 3.75
C GLU A 106 -10.87 6.24 3.23
N THR A 107 -11.79 5.59 2.52
CA THR A 107 -11.51 4.28 1.89
C THR A 107 -10.83 4.46 0.55
N LEU A 108 -10.28 3.37 0.02
CA LEU A 108 -9.83 3.32 -1.38
C LEU A 108 -10.92 3.77 -2.37
N LEU A 109 -12.19 3.45 -2.09
CA LEU A 109 -13.30 3.83 -2.96
C LEU A 109 -13.55 5.34 -2.90
N PHE A 110 -13.39 5.96 -1.73
CA PHE A 110 -13.53 7.42 -1.57
C PHE A 110 -12.46 8.17 -2.38
N GLU A 111 -11.18 7.77 -2.26
CA GLU A 111 -10.09 8.34 -3.05
C GLU A 111 -10.29 8.11 -4.56
N ALA A 112 -10.80 6.94 -4.95
CA ALA A 112 -11.02 6.58 -6.34
C ALA A 112 -12.14 7.37 -7.01
N VAL A 113 -12.98 8.10 -6.27
CA VAL A 113 -14.04 8.94 -6.84
C VAL A 113 -13.72 10.43 -6.77
N GLU A 114 -12.61 10.84 -6.15
CA GLU A 114 -12.16 12.24 -6.17
C GLU A 114 -11.80 12.71 -7.58
N GLU A 115 -11.28 11.80 -8.42
CA GLU A 115 -10.74 12.11 -9.74
C GLU A 115 -11.60 11.45 -10.85
N ALA A 116 -11.90 12.16 -11.94
CA ALA A 116 -12.74 11.59 -13.01
C ALA A 116 -12.04 10.45 -13.77
N GLU A 117 -10.70 10.45 -13.79
CA GLU A 117 -9.90 9.51 -14.57
C GLU A 117 -9.74 8.15 -13.90
N THR A 118 -10.06 8.02 -12.61
CA THR A 118 -9.88 6.80 -11.78
C THR A 118 -10.98 5.75 -11.94
N TYR A 119 -11.81 5.86 -12.98
CA TYR A 119 -13.00 5.02 -13.18
C TYR A 119 -12.72 3.50 -13.14
N ARG A 120 -11.56 3.03 -13.62
CA ARG A 120 -11.22 1.59 -13.61
C ARG A 120 -10.98 1.09 -12.20
N VAL A 121 -10.37 1.92 -11.36
CA VAL A 121 -10.24 1.63 -9.93
C VAL A 121 -11.61 1.60 -9.28
N THR A 122 -12.49 2.57 -9.57
CA THR A 122 -13.86 2.59 -9.03
C THR A 122 -14.60 1.29 -9.37
N GLN A 123 -14.56 0.87 -10.65
CA GLN A 123 -15.17 -0.39 -11.09
C GLN A 123 -14.56 -1.58 -10.35
N LEU A 124 -13.22 -1.67 -10.32
CA LEU A 124 -12.52 -2.77 -9.66
C LEU A 124 -12.88 -2.90 -8.18
N LEU A 125 -12.93 -1.77 -7.46
CA LEU A 125 -13.24 -1.74 -6.03
C LEU A 125 -14.70 -2.14 -5.75
N ILE A 126 -15.64 -1.75 -6.62
CA ILE A 126 -17.04 -2.18 -6.54
C ILE A 126 -17.19 -3.68 -6.87
N GLU A 127 -16.41 -4.19 -7.82
CA GLU A 127 -16.48 -5.59 -8.26
C GLU A 127 -15.83 -6.57 -7.26
N LEU A 128 -14.81 -6.12 -6.53
CA LEU A 128 -14.05 -6.95 -5.59
C LEU A 128 -14.39 -6.69 -4.11
N GLY A 129 -15.29 -5.73 -3.83
CA GLY A 129 -15.79 -5.37 -2.50
C GLY A 129 -17.12 -6.03 -2.16
#